data_AF-A0A1Y2FJJ3-F1
#
_entry.id   AF-A0A1Y2FJJ3-F1
#
_cell.length_a   1.000
_cell.length_b   1.000
_cell.length_c   1.000
_cell.angle_alpha   90.00
_cell.angle_beta   90.00
_cell.angle_gamma   90.00
#
_symmetry.space_group_name_H-M   'P 1'
#
loop_
_entity.id
_entity.type
_entity.pdbx_description
1 polymer ?
#
loop_
_entity_poly.entity_id
_entity_poly.type
_entity_poly.pdbx_seq_one_letter_code
_entity_poly.pdbx_strand_id
1 'polypeptide(L)'
;MNDSQPIALGAAPQSSASLPESLRQLLTLRVQADSALNHPALEAELAEGTHGQQAANVRQALEATIAKAQSWKGELTSKLSAENEARGTFVEGWALGRIGEYDGTAPSELPVRLQASLERYQAAARLLNLPEPPVLDQVPSVTRPKEGLAPLVLPEVASWVGEMLAEWARTQTTLAFSSLLLTSEQVIDEASLADLLDMACRRNVQALFTPLDPTSPAANAPSSEEAGTVMGNARLIRDMSTLMPFSSAPSLWARRIHWATHVADVRFVEASMSANRLVDAASAAAAVLQDKTTDDRTRNEVRQVLEATIRRLVPFERAQGGCLLVLGRVMLEAVGALYLGRDEALLAERRRRDSSRDPTQEEEEQRVPVPENELVRETRQVFIRAAGLFENAYASFLRTPQHARSKREERRLLRRLETTYCNLEELDNETPEVVQLRAERVERALWINDRLLALGDNDDDEADDESDAEGDAGDEDSDEELGLSRRLGRSTI
;
A
#
# COMPACT_ATOMS: atom_id res chain seq x y z
N MET A 1 -7.48 -18.06 46.66
CA MET A 1 -7.59 -16.61 46.86
C MET A 1 -6.22 -16.04 46.53
N ASN A 2 -6.02 -15.68 45.26
CA ASN A 2 -4.80 -15.06 44.77
C ASN A 2 -5.13 -13.63 44.40
N ASP A 3 -4.53 -12.69 45.12
CA ASP A 3 -4.63 -11.26 44.90
C ASP A 3 -4.03 -10.90 43.55
N SER A 4 -4.88 -10.43 42.64
CA SER A 4 -4.44 -9.78 41.41
C SER A 4 -4.10 -8.33 41.74
N GLN A 5 -2.81 -8.01 41.74
CA GLN A 5 -2.35 -6.62 41.82
C GLN A 5 -2.71 -5.89 40.50
N PRO A 6 -3.15 -4.62 40.57
CA PRO A 6 -3.38 -3.83 39.36
C PRO A 6 -2.04 -3.47 38.71
N ILE A 7 -1.96 -3.68 37.39
CA ILE A 7 -0.88 -3.21 36.52
C ILE A 7 -0.79 -1.69 36.68
N ALA A 8 0.36 -1.22 37.15
CA ALA A 8 0.65 0.20 37.26
C ALA A 8 0.75 0.81 35.86
N LEU A 9 -0.26 1.59 35.47
CA LEU A 9 -0.19 2.50 34.33
C LEU A 9 0.93 3.52 34.62
N GLY A 10 2.06 3.35 33.94
CA GLY A 10 3.19 4.28 34.01
C GLY A 10 2.73 5.67 33.60
N ALA A 11 2.86 6.63 34.52
CA ALA A 11 2.61 8.03 34.26
C ALA A 11 3.59 8.54 33.19
N ALA A 12 3.08 8.98 32.05
CA ALA A 12 3.86 9.65 31.01
C ALA A 12 4.50 10.93 31.58
N PRO A 13 5.78 11.23 31.28
CA PRO A 13 6.47 12.39 31.83
C PRO A 13 5.91 13.69 31.22
N GLN A 14 5.67 14.63 32.11
CA GLN A 14 5.03 15.93 31.87
C GLN A 14 5.92 16.87 31.07
N SER A 15 5.49 17.24 29.86
CA SER A 15 5.89 18.50 29.23
C SER A 15 4.68 19.09 28.49
N SER A 16 3.92 19.93 29.18
CA SER A 16 2.97 20.86 28.55
C SER A 16 2.76 22.03 29.50
N ALA A 17 2.69 23.25 28.97
CA ALA A 17 1.94 24.30 29.66
C ALA A 17 0.57 23.71 30.02
N SER A 18 0.18 23.78 31.30
CA SER A 18 -0.86 22.94 31.88
C SER A 18 -2.13 22.89 31.01
N LEU A 19 -2.31 21.79 30.28
CA LEU A 19 -3.54 21.55 29.51
C LEU A 19 -4.75 21.70 30.44
N PRO A 20 -5.84 22.34 30.00
CA PRO A 20 -7.05 22.43 30.82
C PRO A 20 -7.51 21.04 31.29
N GLU A 21 -7.99 20.94 32.53
CA GLU A 21 -8.35 19.65 33.15
C GLU A 21 -9.36 18.87 32.29
N SER A 22 -10.39 19.53 31.77
CA SER A 22 -11.42 18.89 30.94
C SER A 22 -10.85 18.33 29.63
N LEU A 23 -9.90 19.03 29.01
CA LEU A 23 -9.19 18.55 27.82
C LEU A 23 -8.24 17.40 28.17
N ARG A 24 -7.57 17.45 29.31
CA ARG A 24 -6.70 16.35 29.76
C ARG A 24 -7.51 15.07 29.99
N GLN A 25 -8.66 15.17 30.63
CA GLN A 25 -9.58 14.03 30.81
C GLN A 25 -10.04 13.46 29.48
N LEU A 26 -10.38 14.31 28.51
CA LEU A 26 -10.74 13.88 27.15
C LEU A 26 -9.60 13.11 26.47
N LEU A 27 -8.37 13.62 26.55
CA LEU A 27 -7.20 12.95 25.99
C LEU A 27 -6.94 11.60 26.68
N THR A 28 -7.12 11.52 28.00
CA THR A 28 -7.02 10.25 28.73
C THR A 28 -8.06 9.24 28.25
N LEU A 29 -9.32 9.66 28.03
CA LEU A 29 -10.36 8.78 27.48
C LEU A 29 -10.00 8.30 26.07
N ARG A 30 -9.45 9.18 25.21
CA ARG A 30 -8.95 8.79 23.89
C ARG A 30 -7.89 7.69 24.00
N VAL A 31 -6.89 7.86 24.87
CA VAL A 31 -5.83 6.84 25.07
C VAL A 31 -6.41 5.52 25.58
N GLN A 32 -7.40 5.56 26.47
CA GLN A 32 -8.08 4.36 26.96
C GLN A 32 -8.86 3.65 25.84
N ALA A 33 -9.59 4.41 25.02
CA ALA A 33 -10.33 3.88 23.89
C ALA A 33 -9.39 3.29 22.82
N ASP A 34 -8.28 3.96 22.54
CA ASP A 34 -7.26 3.47 21.60
C ASP A 34 -6.58 2.19 22.12
N SER A 35 -6.27 2.12 23.41
CA SER A 35 -5.78 0.90 24.04
C SER A 35 -6.79 -0.25 23.96
N ALA A 36 -8.10 0.03 24.06
CA ALA A 36 -9.14 -0.98 23.92
C ALA A 36 -9.27 -1.48 22.47
N LEU A 37 -9.11 -0.59 21.49
CA LEU A 37 -9.13 -0.90 20.05
C LEU A 37 -7.97 -1.80 19.63
N ASN A 38 -6.79 -1.62 20.25
CA ASN A 38 -5.59 -2.40 19.95
C ASN A 38 -5.44 -3.65 20.84
N HIS A 39 -6.49 -4.04 21.57
CA HIS A 39 -6.44 -5.22 22.43
C HIS A 39 -6.54 -6.50 21.58
N PRO A 40 -5.63 -7.49 21.72
CA PRO A 40 -5.58 -8.67 20.85
C PRO A 40 -6.85 -9.54 20.90
N ALA A 41 -7.57 -9.54 22.02
CA ALA A 41 -8.86 -10.23 22.11
C ALA A 41 -9.94 -9.65 21.16
N LEU A 42 -9.84 -8.37 20.80
CA LEU A 42 -10.76 -7.76 19.83
C LEU A 42 -10.56 -8.37 18.44
N GLU A 43 -9.31 -8.57 18.03
CA GLU A 43 -8.97 -9.16 16.74
C GLU A 43 -9.52 -10.59 16.61
N ALA A 44 -9.40 -11.38 17.69
CA ALA A 44 -9.99 -12.72 17.75
C ALA A 44 -11.54 -12.69 17.65
N GLU A 45 -12.20 -11.80 18.40
CA GLU A 45 -13.66 -11.63 18.34
C GLU A 45 -14.13 -11.23 16.92
N LEU A 46 -13.42 -10.28 16.28
CA LEU A 46 -13.73 -9.81 14.93
C LEU A 46 -13.49 -10.89 13.86
N ALA A 47 -12.42 -11.67 13.98
CA ALA A 47 -12.12 -12.78 13.07
C ALA A 47 -13.19 -13.88 13.13
N GLU A 48 -13.74 -14.13 14.32
CA GLU A 48 -14.85 -15.07 14.53
C GLU A 48 -16.22 -14.47 14.16
N GLY A 49 -16.27 -13.19 13.80
CA GLY A 49 -17.52 -12.47 13.51
C GLY A 49 -18.44 -12.32 14.71
N THR A 50 -17.91 -12.39 15.94
CA THR A 50 -18.68 -12.31 17.18
C THR A 50 -18.54 -10.92 17.82
N HIS A 51 -19.66 -10.35 18.27
CA HIS A 51 -19.64 -9.13 19.11
C HIS A 51 -19.51 -9.53 20.58
N GLY A 52 -18.29 -9.88 20.99
CA GLY A 52 -17.98 -10.31 22.35
C GLY A 52 -17.84 -9.17 23.36
N GLN A 53 -17.21 -9.49 24.50
CA GLN A 53 -17.04 -8.54 25.60
C GLN A 53 -16.08 -7.43 25.22
N GLN A 54 -15.05 -7.71 24.41
CA GLN A 54 -14.08 -6.70 24.03
C GLN A 54 -14.67 -5.70 23.04
N ALA A 55 -15.47 -6.15 22.07
CA ALA A 55 -16.25 -5.25 21.21
C ALA A 55 -17.16 -4.31 22.02
N ALA A 56 -17.82 -4.81 23.07
CA ALA A 56 -18.64 -3.99 23.96
C ALA A 56 -17.81 -2.97 24.76
N ASN A 57 -16.64 -3.37 25.28
CA ASN A 57 -15.72 -2.47 25.99
C ASN A 57 -15.23 -1.33 25.09
N VAL A 58 -14.86 -1.65 23.84
CA VAL A 58 -14.45 -0.68 22.81
C VAL A 58 -15.57 0.32 22.54
N ARG A 59 -16.78 -0.17 22.30
CA ARG A 59 -17.95 0.67 22.07
C ARG A 59 -18.19 1.62 23.23
N GLN A 60 -18.19 1.12 24.47
CA GLN A 60 -18.40 1.94 25.66
C GLN A 60 -17.31 3.01 25.82
N ALA A 61 -16.04 2.66 25.57
CA ALA A 61 -14.94 3.61 25.64
C ALA A 61 -15.04 4.72 24.58
N LEU A 62 -15.45 4.37 23.35
CA LEU A 62 -15.67 5.33 22.27
C LEU A 62 -16.88 6.24 22.56
N GLU A 63 -18.01 5.69 23.01
CA GLU A 63 -19.20 6.46 23.40
C GLU A 63 -18.88 7.45 24.53
N ALA A 64 -18.12 7.03 25.56
CA ALA A 64 -17.67 7.90 26.64
C ALA A 64 -16.75 9.02 26.12
N THR A 65 -15.86 8.71 25.17
CA THR A 65 -14.97 9.68 24.53
C THR A 65 -15.76 10.71 23.72
N ILE A 66 -16.75 10.28 22.93
CA ILE A 66 -17.65 11.17 22.15
C ILE A 66 -18.42 12.10 23.08
N ALA A 67 -19.04 11.55 24.13
CA ALA A 67 -19.81 12.34 25.10
C ALA A 67 -18.93 13.42 25.76
N LYS A 68 -17.70 13.06 26.17
CA LYS A 68 -16.75 14.03 26.74
C LYS A 68 -16.27 15.05 25.69
N ALA A 69 -16.05 14.62 24.45
CA ALA A 69 -15.63 15.49 23.35
C ALA A 69 -16.69 16.56 23.02
N GLN A 70 -17.96 16.26 23.26
CA GLN A 70 -19.07 17.21 23.08
C GLN A 70 -19.23 18.16 24.28
N SER A 71 -18.85 17.77 25.49
CA SER A 71 -19.05 18.58 26.70
C SER A 71 -17.82 19.39 27.16
N TRP A 72 -16.59 18.96 26.85
CA TRP A 72 -15.37 19.50 27.47
C TRP A 72 -15.19 21.01 27.30
N LYS A 73 -15.64 21.58 26.15
CA LYS A 73 -15.58 23.02 25.89
C LYS A 73 -16.49 23.81 26.82
N GLY A 74 -17.68 23.28 27.12
CA GLY A 74 -18.66 23.93 28.00
C GLY A 74 -18.27 23.92 29.47
N GLU A 75 -17.35 23.03 29.87
CA GLU A 75 -16.81 22.92 31.23
C GLU A 75 -15.67 23.93 31.50
N LEU A 76 -15.25 24.68 30.50
CA LEU A 76 -14.13 25.61 30.59
C LEU A 76 -14.59 27.04 30.90
N THR A 77 -13.85 27.68 31.81
CA THR A 77 -14.10 29.06 32.24
C THR A 77 -13.16 30.08 31.57
N SER A 78 -12.10 29.63 30.89
CA SER A 78 -11.08 30.47 30.26
C SER A 78 -11.10 30.38 28.73
N LYS A 79 -10.53 31.39 28.06
CA LYS A 79 -10.33 31.38 26.61
C LYS A 79 -9.37 30.26 26.21
N LEU A 80 -9.79 29.46 25.24
CA LEU A 80 -8.99 28.38 24.66
C LEU A 80 -8.01 28.92 23.61
N SER A 81 -6.82 28.33 23.55
CA SER A 81 -5.95 28.48 22.38
C SER A 81 -6.54 27.70 21.20
N ALA A 82 -6.25 28.14 19.98
CA ALA A 82 -6.65 27.44 18.77
C ALA A 82 -6.11 25.99 18.74
N GLU A 83 -4.92 25.76 19.29
CA GLU A 83 -4.34 24.43 19.42
C GLU A 83 -5.13 23.52 20.38
N ASN A 84 -5.52 24.02 21.55
CA ASN A 84 -6.33 23.23 22.50
C ASN A 84 -7.70 22.89 21.90
N GLU A 85 -8.28 23.86 21.18
CA GLU A 85 -9.54 23.64 20.47
C GLU A 85 -9.40 22.59 19.37
N ALA A 86 -8.34 22.66 18.56
CA ALA A 86 -8.03 21.70 17.51
C ALA A 86 -7.82 20.29 18.07
N ARG A 87 -7.09 20.15 19.19
CA ARG A 87 -6.88 18.85 19.86
C ARG A 87 -8.20 18.21 20.30
N GLY A 88 -9.09 18.97 20.94
CA GLY A 88 -10.39 18.43 21.35
C GLY A 88 -11.29 18.08 20.16
N THR A 89 -11.26 18.89 19.10
CA THR A 89 -11.98 18.60 17.86
C THR A 89 -11.42 17.38 17.12
N PHE A 90 -10.10 17.16 17.15
CA PHE A 90 -9.47 15.94 16.65
C PHE A 90 -9.99 14.70 17.38
N VAL A 91 -10.03 14.71 18.71
CA VAL A 91 -10.51 13.56 19.50
C VAL A 91 -11.98 13.24 19.18
N GLU A 92 -12.81 14.27 18.99
CA GLU A 92 -14.21 14.07 18.56
C GLU A 92 -14.28 13.35 17.20
N GLY A 93 -13.54 13.84 16.20
CA GLY A 93 -13.49 13.22 14.87
C GLY A 93 -13.00 11.78 14.92
N TRP A 94 -11.87 11.56 15.61
CA TRP A 94 -11.32 10.22 15.81
C TRP A 94 -12.34 9.26 16.42
N ALA A 95 -13.00 9.63 17.52
CA ALA A 95 -13.95 8.74 18.17
C ALA A 95 -15.19 8.47 17.30
N LEU A 96 -15.68 9.47 16.54
CA LEU A 96 -16.78 9.30 15.58
C LEU A 96 -16.43 8.36 14.43
N GLY A 97 -15.23 8.48 13.87
CA GLY A 97 -14.76 7.59 12.81
C GLY A 97 -14.62 6.16 13.30
N ARG A 98 -13.91 5.96 14.43
CA ARG A 98 -13.68 4.64 15.01
C ARG A 98 -14.96 3.97 15.48
N ILE A 99 -15.91 4.68 16.08
CA ILE A 99 -17.17 4.02 16.48
C ILE A 99 -17.96 3.56 15.25
N GLY A 100 -17.89 4.26 14.12
CA GLY A 100 -18.52 3.80 12.88
C GLY A 100 -17.92 2.50 12.36
N GLU A 101 -16.59 2.38 12.36
CA GLU A 101 -15.88 1.19 11.87
C GLU A 101 -16.16 -0.08 12.71
N TYR A 102 -16.38 0.08 14.03
CA TYR A 102 -16.51 -1.05 14.96
C TYR A 102 -17.95 -1.31 15.42
N ASP A 103 -18.90 -0.42 15.11
CA ASP A 103 -20.33 -0.61 15.37
C ASP A 103 -20.96 -1.46 14.26
N GLY A 104 -20.63 -2.76 14.24
CA GLY A 104 -21.14 -3.75 13.28
C GLY A 104 -22.67 -3.94 13.32
N THR A 105 -23.36 -3.29 14.26
CA THR A 105 -24.83 -3.34 14.36
C THR A 105 -25.53 -2.35 13.43
N ALA A 106 -24.81 -1.36 12.87
CA ALA A 106 -25.36 -0.33 12.00
C ALA A 106 -24.44 0.02 10.82
N PRO A 107 -24.13 -0.92 9.92
CA PRO A 107 -23.19 -0.69 8.81
C PRO A 107 -23.64 0.42 7.84
N SER A 108 -24.94 0.67 7.71
CA SER A 108 -25.48 1.77 6.89
C SER A 108 -25.19 3.16 7.47
N GLU A 109 -24.85 3.27 8.75
CA GLU A 109 -24.47 4.53 9.40
C GLU A 109 -22.98 4.87 9.19
N LEU A 110 -22.16 3.91 8.76
CA LEU A 110 -20.72 4.09 8.62
C LEU A 110 -20.36 5.30 7.75
N PRO A 111 -20.87 5.46 6.50
CA PRO A 111 -20.53 6.63 5.69
C PRO A 111 -20.90 7.96 6.35
N VAL A 112 -22.02 8.01 7.08
CA VAL A 112 -22.48 9.22 7.77
C VAL A 112 -21.53 9.57 8.92
N ARG A 113 -21.10 8.57 9.70
CA ARG A 113 -20.15 8.77 10.81
C ARG A 113 -18.76 9.15 10.30
N LEU A 114 -18.29 8.54 9.21
CA LEU A 114 -17.03 8.92 8.56
C LEU A 114 -17.09 10.36 8.04
N GLN A 115 -18.17 10.78 7.38
CA GLN A 115 -18.34 12.15 6.92
C GLN A 115 -18.31 13.16 8.08
N ALA A 116 -19.02 12.87 9.18
CA ALA A 116 -18.99 13.69 10.39
C ALA A 116 -17.57 13.77 10.99
N SER A 117 -16.82 12.66 10.99
CA SER A 117 -15.42 12.64 11.41
C SER A 117 -14.54 13.53 10.53
N LEU A 118 -14.70 13.46 9.20
CA LEU A 118 -13.96 14.29 8.24
C LEU A 118 -14.23 15.79 8.45
N GLU A 119 -15.46 16.19 8.77
CA GLU A 119 -15.79 17.57 9.11
C GLU A 119 -15.03 18.06 10.35
N ARG A 120 -14.85 17.18 11.36
CA ARG A 120 -14.06 17.50 12.55
C ARG A 120 -12.58 17.63 12.24
N TYR A 121 -11.99 16.73 11.46
CA TYR A 121 -10.59 16.89 11.03
C TYR A 121 -10.38 18.16 10.23
N GLN A 122 -11.32 18.50 9.34
CA GLN A 122 -11.24 19.73 8.57
C GLN A 122 -11.36 20.98 9.46
N ALA A 123 -12.23 20.96 10.48
CA ALA A 123 -12.33 22.03 11.46
C ALA A 123 -11.04 22.18 12.31
N ALA A 124 -10.46 21.08 12.78
CA ALA A 124 -9.19 21.08 13.50
C ALA A 124 -8.04 21.61 12.63
N ALA A 125 -7.97 21.19 11.37
CA ALA A 125 -6.98 21.68 10.41
C ALA A 125 -7.10 23.18 10.14
N ARG A 126 -8.32 23.73 10.07
CA ARG A 126 -8.56 25.18 9.93
C ARG A 126 -8.07 25.95 11.16
N LEU A 127 -8.29 25.43 12.37
CA LEU A 127 -7.80 26.06 13.61
C LEU A 127 -6.27 26.12 13.67
N LEU A 128 -5.60 25.11 13.13
CA LEU A 128 -4.14 25.03 13.05
C LEU A 128 -3.54 25.73 11.81
N ASN A 129 -4.37 26.22 10.89
CA ASN A 129 -3.95 26.73 9.58
C ASN A 129 -3.08 25.74 8.79
N LEU A 130 -3.43 24.45 8.82
CA LEU A 130 -2.72 23.44 8.03
C LEU A 130 -2.91 23.70 6.52
N PRO A 131 -1.88 23.45 5.70
CA PRO A 131 -2.00 23.57 4.26
C PRO A 131 -2.96 22.52 3.70
N GLU A 132 -3.52 22.83 2.53
CA GLU A 132 -4.22 21.84 1.72
C GLU A 132 -3.29 20.68 1.35
N PRO A 133 -3.83 19.46 1.16
CA PRO A 133 -3.00 18.33 0.76
C PRO A 133 -2.41 18.59 -0.64
N PRO A 134 -1.18 18.14 -0.92
CA PRO A 134 -0.51 18.42 -2.19
C PRO A 134 -1.26 17.82 -3.38
N VAL A 135 -1.05 18.38 -4.57
CA VAL A 135 -1.54 17.78 -5.81
C VAL A 135 -0.57 16.68 -6.23
N LEU A 136 -1.09 15.50 -6.57
CA LEU A 136 -0.27 14.29 -6.78
C LEU A 136 0.71 14.39 -7.96
N ASP A 137 0.43 15.23 -8.94
CA ASP A 137 1.30 15.48 -10.10
C ASP A 137 2.58 16.28 -9.75
N GLN A 138 2.56 16.97 -8.62
CA GLN A 138 3.67 17.76 -8.08
C GLN A 138 4.48 16.99 -7.03
N VAL A 139 4.07 15.78 -6.68
CA VAL A 139 4.76 14.95 -5.69
C VAL A 139 5.92 14.22 -6.38
N PRO A 140 7.17 14.36 -5.90
CA PRO A 140 8.30 13.60 -6.43
C PRO A 140 8.06 12.09 -6.33
N SER A 141 8.40 11.36 -7.40
CA SER A 141 8.15 9.92 -7.51
C SER A 141 9.45 9.16 -7.78
N VAL A 142 9.63 8.02 -7.10
CA VAL A 142 10.77 7.12 -7.33
C VAL A 142 10.48 6.14 -8.47
N THR A 143 9.21 5.82 -8.71
CA THR A 143 8.75 4.91 -9.75
C THR A 143 8.53 5.62 -11.10
N ARG A 144 8.10 6.89 -11.09
CA ARG A 144 7.97 7.74 -12.29
C ARG A 144 8.67 9.10 -12.08
N PRO A 145 10.02 9.14 -12.06
CA PRO A 145 10.77 10.37 -11.81
C PRO A 145 10.56 11.37 -12.96
N LYS A 146 10.28 12.63 -12.60
CA LYS A 146 10.18 13.75 -13.54
C LYS A 146 11.26 14.77 -13.25
N GLU A 147 11.97 15.20 -14.29
CA GLU A 147 12.98 16.24 -14.18
C GLU A 147 12.35 17.58 -13.78
N GLY A 148 13.01 18.34 -12.91
CA GLY A 148 12.59 19.68 -12.53
C GLY A 148 11.49 19.79 -11.48
N LEU A 149 11.00 18.67 -10.91
CA LEU A 149 10.13 18.72 -9.73
C LEU A 149 10.94 19.10 -8.48
N ALA A 150 10.48 20.14 -7.78
CA ALA A 150 11.04 20.53 -6.50
C ALA A 150 10.66 19.52 -5.40
N PRO A 151 11.47 19.38 -4.33
CA PRO A 151 11.07 18.63 -3.16
C PRO A 151 9.74 19.13 -2.60
N LEU A 152 8.88 18.21 -2.15
CA LEU A 152 7.63 18.56 -1.48
C LEU A 152 7.96 19.28 -0.16
N VAL A 153 7.53 20.53 -0.03
CA VAL A 153 7.74 21.34 1.19
C VAL A 153 6.45 21.39 1.99
N LEU A 154 6.42 20.70 3.12
CA LEU A 154 5.34 20.74 4.10
C LEU A 154 5.85 21.34 5.42
N PRO A 155 5.01 22.09 6.16
CA PRO A 155 5.41 22.64 7.44
C PRO A 155 5.62 21.51 8.46
N GLU A 156 6.60 21.71 9.33
CA GLU A 156 6.80 20.86 10.50
C GLU A 156 5.65 21.01 11.48
N VAL A 157 5.16 19.89 12.00
CA VAL A 157 4.00 19.86 12.91
C VAL A 157 4.28 19.04 14.16
N ALA A 158 3.54 19.31 15.24
CA ALA A 158 3.60 18.47 16.44
C ALA A 158 3.13 17.03 16.14
N SER A 159 3.67 16.05 16.85
CA SER A 159 3.38 14.62 16.65
C SER A 159 1.88 14.27 16.60
N TRP A 160 1.09 14.82 17.51
CA TRP A 160 -0.36 14.59 17.56
C TRP A 160 -1.10 15.12 16.31
N VAL A 161 -0.54 16.15 15.65
CA VAL A 161 -1.06 16.65 14.36
C VAL A 161 -0.73 15.67 13.25
N GLY A 162 0.45 15.04 13.29
CA GLY A 162 0.81 13.91 12.42
C GLY A 162 -0.17 12.75 12.55
N GLU A 163 -0.49 12.34 13.78
CA GLU A 163 -1.53 11.34 14.06
C GLU A 163 -2.89 11.77 13.49
N MET A 164 -3.29 13.02 13.68
CA MET A 164 -4.53 13.55 13.09
C MET A 164 -4.54 13.46 11.56
N LEU A 165 -3.44 13.81 10.90
CA LEU A 165 -3.31 13.72 9.44
C LEU A 165 -3.42 12.26 8.97
N ALA A 166 -2.84 11.32 9.72
CA ALA A 166 -2.96 9.90 9.44
C ALA A 166 -4.39 9.38 9.60
N GLU A 167 -5.04 9.70 10.72
CA GLU A 167 -6.44 9.32 10.94
C GLU A 167 -7.39 9.96 9.91
N TRP A 168 -7.07 11.16 9.45
CA TRP A 168 -7.80 11.81 8.37
C TRP A 168 -7.63 11.07 7.05
N ALA A 169 -6.40 10.69 6.69
CA ALA A 169 -6.10 9.90 5.49
C ALA A 169 -6.81 8.54 5.54
N ARG A 170 -6.77 7.87 6.70
CA ARG A 170 -7.48 6.62 6.94
C ARG A 170 -8.97 6.79 6.75
N THR A 171 -9.59 7.76 7.42
CA THR A 171 -11.04 8.00 7.34
C THR A 171 -11.50 8.29 5.91
N GLN A 172 -10.71 9.05 5.13
CA GLN A 172 -10.99 9.27 3.70
C GLN A 172 -10.92 7.96 2.89
N THR A 173 -9.93 7.12 3.18
CA THR A 173 -9.76 5.83 2.52
C THR A 173 -10.91 4.89 2.86
N THR A 174 -11.25 4.74 4.15
CA THR A 174 -12.40 3.96 4.61
C THR A 174 -13.70 4.46 3.98
N LEU A 175 -13.88 5.78 3.83
CA LEU A 175 -15.06 6.35 3.16
C LEU A 175 -15.12 5.93 1.69
N ALA A 176 -14.00 5.99 0.96
CA ALA A 176 -13.93 5.52 -0.42
C ALA A 176 -14.30 4.03 -0.53
N PHE A 177 -13.77 3.16 0.34
CA PHE A 177 -14.12 1.74 0.37
C PHE A 177 -15.59 1.49 0.73
N SER A 178 -16.10 2.17 1.77
CA SER A 178 -17.49 2.00 2.20
C SER A 178 -18.51 2.46 1.15
N SER A 179 -18.14 3.38 0.26
CA SER A 179 -18.99 3.77 -0.87
C SER A 179 -19.26 2.61 -1.84
N LEU A 180 -18.41 1.58 -1.86
CA LEU A 180 -18.63 0.36 -2.64
C LEU A 180 -19.55 -0.65 -1.95
N LEU A 181 -19.78 -0.52 -0.64
CA LEU A 181 -20.63 -1.41 0.15
C LEU A 181 -22.12 -1.05 0.06
N LEU A 182 -22.48 -0.08 -0.78
CA LEU A 182 -23.87 0.29 -1.04
C LEU A 182 -24.64 -0.90 -1.65
N THR A 183 -25.91 -1.01 -1.30
CA THR A 183 -26.77 -2.16 -1.61
C THR A 183 -26.81 -2.44 -3.12
N SER A 184 -26.97 -3.70 -3.53
CA SER A 184 -26.85 -4.22 -4.91
C SER A 184 -27.69 -3.57 -6.01
N GLU A 185 -28.46 -2.53 -5.69
CA GLU A 185 -29.32 -1.76 -6.60
C GLU A 185 -28.77 -0.37 -6.94
N GLN A 186 -27.71 0.11 -6.25
CA GLN A 186 -27.13 1.42 -6.51
C GLN A 186 -25.90 1.31 -7.42
N VAL A 187 -26.01 1.85 -8.63
CA VAL A 187 -24.86 2.08 -9.51
C VAL A 187 -23.97 3.12 -8.83
N ILE A 188 -22.72 2.74 -8.56
CA ILE A 188 -21.72 3.66 -8.00
C ILE A 188 -21.46 4.76 -9.02
N ASP A 189 -21.59 6.02 -8.59
CA ASP A 189 -21.15 7.15 -9.41
C ASP A 189 -19.63 7.19 -9.45
N GLU A 190 -19.08 6.79 -10.58
CA GLU A 190 -17.64 6.68 -10.81
C GLU A 190 -16.90 8.01 -10.58
N ALA A 191 -17.51 9.14 -10.94
CA ALA A 191 -16.91 10.46 -10.73
C ALA A 191 -16.78 10.79 -9.23
N SER A 192 -17.82 10.50 -8.45
CA SER A 192 -17.81 10.65 -7.00
C SER A 192 -16.78 9.73 -6.33
N LEU A 193 -16.68 8.46 -6.75
CA LEU A 193 -15.66 7.54 -6.25
C LEU A 193 -14.25 8.04 -6.57
N ALA A 194 -14.03 8.53 -7.80
CA ALA A 194 -12.76 9.11 -8.20
C ALA A 194 -12.36 10.33 -7.35
N ASP A 195 -13.31 11.17 -6.96
CA ASP A 195 -13.06 12.30 -6.05
C ASP A 195 -12.68 11.86 -4.64
N LEU A 196 -13.33 10.82 -4.11
CA LEU A 196 -12.98 10.23 -2.83
C LEU A 196 -11.57 9.62 -2.86
N LEU A 197 -11.25 8.85 -3.91
CA LEU A 197 -9.93 8.24 -4.11
C LEU A 197 -8.82 9.29 -4.22
N ASP A 198 -9.04 10.33 -5.00
CA ASP A 198 -8.04 11.38 -5.17
C ASP A 198 -7.75 12.11 -3.86
N MET A 199 -8.81 12.48 -3.13
CA MET A 199 -8.65 13.11 -1.83
C MET A 199 -8.00 12.19 -0.80
N ALA A 200 -8.30 10.89 -0.83
CA ALA A 200 -7.64 9.89 -0.01
C ALA A 200 -6.14 9.78 -0.35
N CYS A 201 -5.76 9.66 -1.62
CA CYS A 201 -4.35 9.65 -2.05
C CYS A 201 -3.62 10.94 -1.62
N ARG A 202 -4.20 12.10 -1.89
CA ARG A 202 -3.58 13.40 -1.55
C ARG A 202 -3.38 13.55 -0.05
N ARG A 203 -4.36 13.13 0.77
CA ARG A 203 -4.24 13.18 2.24
C ARG A 203 -3.21 12.18 2.75
N ASN A 204 -3.13 11.00 2.14
CA ASN A 204 -2.11 10.01 2.43
C ASN A 204 -0.70 10.53 2.16
N VAL A 205 -0.46 11.18 1.01
CA VAL A 205 0.80 11.90 0.75
C VAL A 205 1.08 12.91 1.85
N GLN A 206 0.10 13.75 2.19
CA GLN A 206 0.29 14.73 3.25
C GLN A 206 0.69 14.05 4.57
N ALA A 207 0.01 12.98 4.98
CA ALA A 207 0.30 12.28 6.23
C ALA A 207 1.68 11.61 6.22
N LEU A 208 2.11 11.03 5.10
CA LEU A 208 3.41 10.37 4.97
C LEU A 208 4.59 11.36 4.93
N PHE A 209 4.41 12.52 4.30
CA PHE A 209 5.50 13.46 4.02
C PHE A 209 5.54 14.68 4.94
N THR A 210 4.55 14.89 5.82
CA THR A 210 4.59 16.01 6.77
C THR A 210 5.65 15.73 7.84
N PRO A 211 6.68 16.59 7.98
CA PRO A 211 7.72 16.40 8.99
C PRO A 211 7.15 16.62 10.40
N LEU A 212 7.58 15.79 11.35
CA LEU A 212 7.20 15.90 12.75
C LEU A 212 8.27 16.64 13.54
N ASP A 213 7.85 17.50 14.47
CA ASP A 213 8.73 18.20 15.41
C ASP A 213 9.47 17.20 16.32
N PRO A 214 10.82 17.08 16.21
CA PRO A 214 11.60 16.12 17.00
C PRO A 214 11.66 16.48 18.48
N THR A 215 11.26 17.70 18.85
CA THR A 215 11.16 18.16 20.25
C THR A 215 9.77 17.92 20.86
N SER A 216 8.82 17.44 20.06
CA SER A 216 7.49 17.05 20.54
C SER A 216 7.62 15.88 21.54
N PRO A 217 6.90 15.90 22.68
CA PRO A 217 7.03 14.89 23.73
C PRO A 217 6.74 13.43 23.30
N ALA A 218 6.12 13.19 22.13
CA ALA A 218 5.95 11.85 21.57
C ALA A 218 7.21 11.29 20.88
N ALA A 219 8.19 12.13 20.52
CA ALA A 219 9.45 11.69 19.91
C ALA A 219 10.31 10.81 20.86
N ASN A 220 9.95 10.74 22.14
CA ASN A 220 10.61 9.94 23.17
C ASN A 220 9.75 8.77 23.70
N ALA A 221 8.65 8.40 23.03
CA ALA A 221 7.85 7.23 23.38
C ALA A 221 8.18 6.06 22.43
N PRO A 222 9.14 5.18 22.76
CA PRO A 222 9.46 4.04 21.93
C PRO A 222 8.37 2.99 22.12
N SER A 223 7.54 2.73 21.10
CA SER A 223 7.11 1.38 20.67
C SER A 223 5.70 1.25 20.07
N SER A 224 4.80 2.25 20.11
CA SER A 224 3.40 2.03 19.68
C SER A 224 2.80 3.03 18.68
N GLU A 225 3.25 4.29 18.61
CA GLU A 225 2.55 5.32 17.82
C GLU A 225 3.12 5.52 16.41
N GLU A 226 4.43 5.33 16.21
CA GLU A 226 5.11 5.52 14.91
C GLU A 226 4.84 4.37 13.92
N ALA A 227 4.70 3.14 14.42
CA ALA A 227 4.40 1.97 13.59
C ALA A 227 2.90 1.87 13.24
N GLY A 228 1.99 2.46 14.03
CA GLY A 228 0.54 2.34 13.80
C GLY A 228 0.01 3.29 12.73
N THR A 229 0.56 4.51 12.62
CA THR A 229 -0.02 5.58 11.80
C THR A 229 0.66 5.71 10.43
N VAL A 230 2.00 5.78 10.39
CA VAL A 230 2.75 5.88 9.13
C VAL A 230 2.66 4.59 8.32
N MET A 231 2.92 3.44 8.95
CA MET A 231 2.76 2.14 8.28
C MET A 231 1.28 1.81 8.03
N GLY A 232 0.37 2.24 8.92
CA GLY A 232 -1.07 2.12 8.71
C GLY A 232 -1.52 2.83 7.43
N ASN A 233 -1.07 4.07 7.21
CA ASN A 233 -1.35 4.80 5.97
C ASN A 233 -0.70 4.14 4.76
N ALA A 234 0.55 3.68 4.87
CA ALA A 234 1.21 2.94 3.79
C ALA A 234 0.42 1.69 3.36
N ARG A 235 -0.13 0.95 4.33
CA ARG A 235 -1.02 -0.20 4.09
C ARG A 235 -2.34 0.22 3.42
N LEU A 236 -2.98 1.29 3.89
CA LEU A 236 -4.23 1.77 3.29
C LEU A 236 -4.04 2.23 1.84
N ILE A 237 -2.92 2.90 1.53
CA ILE A 237 -2.55 3.27 0.16
C ILE A 237 -2.34 2.01 -0.68
N ARG A 238 -1.71 0.96 -0.13
CA ARG A 238 -1.54 -0.33 -0.82
C ARG A 238 -2.89 -0.91 -1.23
N ASP A 239 -3.88 -0.82 -0.35
CA ASP A 239 -5.22 -1.39 -0.56
C ASP A 239 -6.02 -0.57 -1.59
N MET A 240 -5.78 0.74 -1.72
CA MET A 240 -6.42 1.58 -2.75
C MET A 240 -6.21 1.06 -4.18
N SER A 241 -5.19 0.24 -4.42
CA SER A 241 -5.00 -0.44 -5.72
C SER A 241 -6.21 -1.26 -6.16
N THR A 242 -6.95 -1.85 -5.21
CA THR A 242 -8.15 -2.66 -5.45
C THR A 242 -9.33 -1.81 -5.93
N LEU A 243 -9.30 -0.49 -5.69
CA LEU A 243 -10.34 0.46 -6.09
C LEU A 243 -10.11 1.02 -7.51
N MET A 244 -8.89 0.95 -8.04
CA MET A 244 -8.56 1.47 -9.37
C MET A 244 -9.41 0.90 -10.52
N PRO A 245 -9.77 -0.42 -10.54
CA PRO A 245 -10.61 -0.99 -11.60
C PRO A 245 -12.01 -0.39 -11.69
N PHE A 246 -12.53 0.20 -10.59
CA PHE A 246 -13.84 0.85 -10.57
C PHE A 246 -13.82 2.25 -11.21
N SER A 247 -12.65 2.72 -11.68
CA SER A 247 -12.49 3.95 -12.46
C SER A 247 -11.97 3.65 -13.87
N SER A 248 -12.87 3.66 -14.85
CA SER A 248 -12.67 3.33 -16.27
C SER A 248 -12.90 4.49 -17.24
N ALA A 249 -13.49 5.60 -16.79
CA ALA A 249 -13.86 6.73 -17.62
C ALA A 249 -12.60 7.42 -18.20
N PRO A 250 -12.59 7.75 -19.52
CA PRO A 250 -11.42 8.33 -20.16
C PRO A 250 -10.89 9.61 -19.48
N SER A 251 -11.78 10.44 -18.94
CA SER A 251 -11.44 11.68 -18.23
C SER A 251 -10.68 11.46 -16.91
N LEU A 252 -10.68 10.24 -16.36
CA LEU A 252 -10.09 9.92 -15.06
C LEU A 252 -8.69 9.30 -15.18
N TRP A 253 -8.22 8.94 -16.37
CA TRP A 253 -6.92 8.28 -16.57
C TRP A 253 -5.74 9.05 -16.00
N ALA A 254 -5.74 10.39 -16.12
CA ALA A 254 -4.70 11.21 -15.53
C ALA A 254 -4.61 11.00 -14.01
N ARG A 255 -5.76 11.04 -13.31
CA ARG A 255 -5.82 10.81 -11.87
C ARG A 255 -5.44 9.37 -11.52
N ARG A 256 -5.94 8.39 -12.26
CA ARG A 256 -5.60 6.97 -12.06
C ARG A 256 -4.11 6.69 -12.20
N ILE A 257 -3.42 7.30 -13.17
CA ILE A 257 -1.96 7.20 -13.28
C ILE A 257 -1.30 7.80 -12.04
N HIS A 258 -1.75 8.95 -11.54
CA HIS A 258 -1.20 9.55 -10.31
C HIS A 258 -1.42 8.68 -9.07
N TRP A 259 -2.61 8.11 -8.91
CA TRP A 259 -2.90 7.17 -7.81
C TRP A 259 -2.00 5.93 -7.92
N ALA A 260 -1.96 5.29 -9.09
CA ALA A 260 -1.12 4.12 -9.33
C ALA A 260 0.37 4.40 -9.10
N THR A 261 0.84 5.59 -9.50
CA THR A 261 2.21 6.04 -9.24
C THR A 261 2.47 6.12 -7.74
N HIS A 262 1.56 6.72 -6.98
CA HIS A 262 1.73 6.85 -5.53
C HIS A 262 1.68 5.49 -4.81
N VAL A 263 0.77 4.60 -5.20
CA VAL A 263 0.72 3.23 -4.69
C VAL A 263 2.03 2.49 -4.99
N ALA A 264 2.53 2.62 -6.22
CA ALA A 264 3.78 1.99 -6.62
C ALA A 264 4.97 2.56 -5.84
N ASP A 265 5.03 3.87 -5.59
CA ASP A 265 6.09 4.50 -4.79
C ASP A 265 6.12 3.95 -3.36
N VAL A 266 4.96 3.84 -2.69
CA VAL A 266 4.88 3.29 -1.34
C VAL A 266 5.37 1.83 -1.31
N ARG A 267 4.84 0.97 -2.20
CA ARG A 267 5.25 -0.45 -2.30
C ARG A 267 6.75 -0.57 -2.63
N PHE A 268 7.26 0.29 -3.51
CA PHE A 268 8.67 0.29 -3.92
C PHE A 268 9.58 0.69 -2.77
N VAL A 269 9.27 1.76 -2.04
CA VAL A 269 10.06 2.23 -0.90
C VAL A 269 10.05 1.20 0.22
N GLU A 270 8.91 0.59 0.52
CA GLU A 270 8.79 -0.47 1.53
C GLU A 270 9.69 -1.68 1.21
N ALA A 271 9.62 -2.17 -0.03
CA ALA A 271 10.49 -3.26 -0.49
C ALA A 271 11.97 -2.86 -0.46
N SER A 272 12.29 -1.61 -0.82
CA SER A 272 13.65 -1.08 -0.81
C SER A 272 14.22 -0.95 0.60
N MET A 273 13.43 -0.48 1.57
CA MET A 273 13.85 -0.38 2.97
C MET A 273 14.11 -1.77 3.55
N SER A 274 13.25 -2.74 3.25
CA SER A 274 13.44 -4.13 3.69
C SER A 274 14.68 -4.78 3.08
N ALA A 275 14.93 -4.55 1.78
CA ALA A 275 16.17 -4.98 1.12
C ALA A 275 17.41 -4.32 1.73
N ASN A 276 17.37 -3.00 1.96
CA ASN A 276 18.50 -2.26 2.54
C ASN A 276 18.85 -2.75 3.95
N ARG A 277 17.85 -3.01 4.80
CA ARG A 277 18.08 -3.59 6.14
C ARG A 277 18.82 -4.93 6.07
N LEU A 278 18.49 -5.77 5.08
CA LEU A 278 19.19 -7.04 4.86
C LEU A 278 20.63 -6.83 4.38
N VAL A 279 20.84 -5.91 3.44
CA VAL A 279 22.17 -5.57 2.92
C VAL A 279 23.05 -4.96 4.01
N ASP A 280 22.50 -4.11 4.86
CA ASP A 280 23.21 -3.50 5.99
C ASP A 280 23.62 -4.57 7.02
N ALA A 281 22.71 -5.50 7.36
CA ALA A 281 23.01 -6.62 8.24
C ALA A 281 24.11 -7.53 7.66
N ALA A 282 24.04 -7.83 6.36
CA ALA A 282 25.06 -8.59 5.65
C ALA A 282 26.40 -7.88 5.58
N SER A 283 26.39 -6.57 5.36
CA SER A 283 27.60 -5.74 5.30
C SER A 283 28.28 -5.65 6.67
N ALA A 284 27.50 -5.49 7.74
CA ALA A 284 27.99 -5.53 9.12
C ALA A 284 28.59 -6.91 9.46
N ALA A 285 27.94 -8.00 9.06
CA ALA A 285 28.48 -9.35 9.25
C ALA A 285 29.77 -9.57 8.43
N ALA A 286 29.81 -9.09 7.19
CA ALA A 286 30.98 -9.20 6.32
C ALA A 286 32.18 -8.38 6.83
N ALA A 287 31.96 -7.29 7.56
CA ALA A 287 33.03 -6.52 8.19
C ALA A 287 33.86 -7.35 9.19
N VAL A 288 33.24 -8.35 9.85
CA VAL A 288 33.94 -9.29 10.74
C VAL A 288 34.99 -10.13 9.99
N LEU A 289 34.80 -10.34 8.69
CA LEU A 289 35.75 -11.08 7.84
C LEU A 289 36.96 -10.23 7.42
N GLN A 290 36.95 -8.92 7.68
CA GLN A 290 38.09 -8.05 7.39
C GLN A 290 39.20 -8.17 8.44
N ASP A 291 38.91 -8.74 9.62
CA ASP A 291 39.91 -9.08 10.63
C ASP A 291 40.67 -10.37 10.24
N LYS A 292 42.00 -10.30 10.26
CA LYS A 292 42.88 -11.42 9.91
C LYS A 292 42.89 -12.53 10.96
N THR A 293 42.42 -12.23 12.17
CA THR A 293 42.39 -13.16 13.31
C THR A 293 41.10 -13.95 13.42
N THR A 294 40.11 -13.68 12.55
CA THR A 294 38.81 -14.37 12.55
C THR A 294 38.98 -15.87 12.30
N ASP A 295 38.42 -16.67 13.21
CA ASP A 295 38.49 -18.13 13.18
C ASP A 295 37.55 -18.73 12.13
N ASP A 296 37.78 -20.00 11.76
CA ASP A 296 37.00 -20.66 10.71
C ASP A 296 35.54 -20.89 11.11
N ARG A 297 35.25 -20.94 12.42
CA ARG A 297 33.88 -21.01 12.93
C ARG A 297 33.11 -19.73 12.63
N THR A 298 33.64 -18.56 13.02
CA THR A 298 33.01 -17.27 12.75
C THR A 298 32.93 -17.00 11.24
N ARG A 299 33.92 -17.45 10.44
CA ARG A 299 33.80 -17.37 8.97
C ARG A 299 32.62 -18.15 8.42
N ASN A 300 32.37 -19.35 8.92
CA ASN A 300 31.23 -20.16 8.51
C ASN A 300 29.90 -19.53 8.96
N GLU A 301 29.84 -18.97 10.17
CA GLU A 301 28.67 -18.24 10.67
C GLU A 301 28.37 -17.01 9.78
N VAL A 302 29.36 -16.19 9.42
CA VAL A 302 29.17 -15.07 8.49
C VAL A 302 28.72 -15.55 7.11
N ARG A 303 29.29 -16.64 6.58
CA ARG A 303 28.86 -17.21 5.30
C ARG A 303 27.38 -17.63 5.33
N GLN A 304 26.92 -18.23 6.42
CA GLN A 304 25.51 -18.57 6.60
C GLN A 304 24.62 -17.32 6.60
N VAL A 305 25.04 -16.23 7.26
CA VAL A 305 24.33 -14.94 7.24
C VAL A 305 24.26 -14.37 5.83
N LEU A 306 25.35 -14.39 5.06
CA LEU A 306 25.37 -13.92 3.68
C LEU A 306 24.47 -14.78 2.77
N GLU A 307 24.52 -16.10 2.91
CA GLU A 307 23.66 -17.02 2.16
C GLU A 307 22.18 -16.83 2.51
N ALA A 308 21.85 -16.63 3.79
CA ALA A 308 20.49 -16.31 4.24
C ALA A 308 20.02 -14.95 3.72
N THR A 309 20.92 -13.95 3.67
CA THR A 309 20.61 -12.62 3.14
C THR A 309 20.29 -12.68 1.65
N ILE A 310 21.10 -13.35 0.84
CA ILE A 310 20.87 -13.47 -0.61
C ILE A 310 19.54 -14.18 -0.90
N ARG A 311 19.20 -15.24 -0.13
CA ARG A 311 17.90 -15.92 -0.23
C ARG A 311 16.73 -14.97 0.01
N ARG A 312 16.86 -14.11 1.03
CA ARG A 312 15.81 -13.16 1.43
C ARG A 312 15.76 -11.91 0.57
N LEU A 313 16.79 -11.64 -0.24
CA LEU A 313 16.85 -10.47 -1.12
C LEU A 313 15.94 -10.61 -2.36
N VAL A 314 15.91 -11.80 -2.95
CA VAL A 314 15.15 -12.08 -4.20
C VAL A 314 13.67 -11.67 -4.11
N PRO A 315 12.92 -11.99 -3.03
CA PRO A 315 11.54 -11.52 -2.89
C PRO A 315 11.39 -9.99 -2.91
N PHE A 316 12.31 -9.24 -2.32
CA PHE A 316 12.24 -7.77 -2.30
C PHE A 316 12.55 -7.16 -3.67
N GLU A 317 13.56 -7.67 -4.38
CA GLU A 317 13.87 -7.25 -5.76
C GLU A 317 12.71 -7.59 -6.70
N ARG A 318 12.09 -8.77 -6.52
CA ARG A 318 10.87 -9.15 -7.23
C ARG A 318 9.71 -8.21 -6.91
N ALA A 319 9.50 -7.82 -5.65
CA ALA A 319 8.46 -6.89 -5.24
C ALA A 319 8.66 -5.50 -5.86
N GLN A 320 9.89 -5.01 -5.90
CA GLN A 320 10.27 -3.77 -6.60
C GLN A 320 9.94 -3.86 -8.11
N GLY A 321 10.30 -4.96 -8.78
CA GLY A 321 9.91 -5.18 -10.18
C GLY A 321 8.39 -5.28 -10.38
N GLY A 322 7.71 -5.96 -9.45
CA GLY A 322 6.26 -6.16 -9.44
C GLY A 322 5.46 -4.87 -9.37
N CYS A 323 5.83 -3.95 -8.47
CA CYS A 323 5.13 -2.66 -8.37
C CYS A 323 5.30 -1.80 -9.64
N LEU A 324 6.48 -1.80 -10.29
CA LEU A 324 6.67 -1.13 -11.58
C LEU A 324 5.91 -1.81 -12.72
N LEU A 325 5.82 -3.13 -12.73
CA LEU A 325 5.03 -3.87 -13.72
C LEU A 325 3.54 -3.51 -13.61
N VAL A 326 3.00 -3.42 -12.39
CA VAL A 326 1.60 -3.00 -12.16
C VAL A 326 1.37 -1.56 -12.60
N LEU A 327 2.25 -0.63 -12.20
CA LEU A 327 2.19 0.77 -12.65
C LEU A 327 2.24 0.86 -14.19
N GLY A 328 3.19 0.18 -14.81
CA GLY A 328 3.35 0.16 -16.26
C GLY A 328 2.10 -0.36 -16.97
N ARG A 329 1.41 -1.37 -16.42
CA ARG A 329 0.14 -1.87 -16.97
C ARG A 329 -0.97 -0.82 -16.92
N VAL A 330 -1.13 -0.11 -15.79
CA VAL A 330 -2.10 0.98 -15.68
C VAL A 330 -1.81 2.09 -16.70
N MET A 331 -0.53 2.44 -16.86
CA MET A 331 -0.10 3.43 -17.85
C MET A 331 -0.33 2.94 -19.29
N LEU A 332 -0.08 1.65 -19.55
CA LEU A 332 -0.31 1.03 -20.86
C LEU A 332 -1.81 0.98 -21.22
N GLU A 333 -2.67 0.69 -20.25
CA GLU A 333 -4.13 0.80 -20.42
C GLU A 333 -4.55 2.24 -20.74
N ALA A 334 -3.96 3.23 -20.04
CA ALA A 334 -4.20 4.64 -20.34
C ALA A 334 -3.75 5.01 -21.76
N VAL A 335 -2.62 4.49 -22.24
CA VAL A 335 -2.18 4.67 -23.63
C VAL A 335 -3.21 4.06 -24.59
N GLY A 336 -3.68 2.85 -24.30
CA GLY A 336 -4.72 2.16 -25.07
C GLY A 336 -6.01 2.99 -25.20
N ALA A 337 -6.53 3.45 -24.06
CA ALA A 337 -7.79 4.18 -23.98
C ALA A 337 -7.69 5.60 -24.57
N LEU A 338 -6.59 6.33 -24.31
CA LEU A 338 -6.47 7.74 -24.70
C LEU A 338 -5.98 7.93 -26.15
N TYR A 339 -5.18 7.01 -26.68
CA TYR A 339 -4.48 7.22 -27.94
C TYR A 339 -4.70 6.13 -29.00
N LEU A 340 -5.03 4.90 -28.58
CA LEU A 340 -5.19 3.78 -29.51
C LEU A 340 -6.66 3.42 -29.75
N GLY A 341 -7.61 4.12 -29.12
CA GLY A 341 -9.05 3.87 -29.27
C GLY A 341 -9.47 2.47 -28.79
N ARG A 342 -8.72 1.89 -27.85
CA ARG A 342 -9.03 0.57 -27.28
C ARG A 342 -10.11 0.75 -26.21
N ASP A 343 -11.33 0.28 -26.50
CA ASP A 343 -12.46 0.31 -25.58
C ASP A 343 -12.40 -0.83 -24.53
N GLU A 344 -11.64 -1.89 -24.80
CA GLU A 344 -11.41 -3.01 -23.88
C GLU A 344 -10.05 -2.90 -23.17
N ALA A 345 -10.00 -3.30 -21.90
CA ALA A 345 -8.73 -3.44 -21.19
C ALA A 345 -7.84 -4.47 -21.90
N LEU A 346 -6.55 -4.17 -22.03
CA LEU A 346 -5.59 -4.99 -22.79
C LEU A 346 -5.54 -6.47 -22.40
N LEU A 347 -5.80 -6.78 -21.13
CA LEU A 347 -5.87 -8.15 -20.64
C LEU A 347 -7.11 -8.89 -21.13
N ALA A 348 -8.25 -8.20 -21.28
CA ALA A 348 -9.46 -8.78 -21.87
C ALA A 348 -9.27 -9.03 -23.37
N GLU A 349 -8.65 -8.09 -24.08
CA GLU A 349 -8.32 -8.22 -25.50
C GLU A 349 -7.32 -9.38 -25.72
N ARG A 350 -6.29 -9.51 -24.86
CA ARG A 350 -5.36 -10.66 -24.87
C ARG A 350 -6.03 -11.99 -24.57
N ARG A 351 -6.88 -12.06 -23.52
CA ARG A 351 -7.64 -13.29 -23.22
C ARG A 351 -8.55 -13.68 -24.39
N ARG A 352 -9.13 -12.70 -25.08
CA ARG A 352 -9.93 -12.94 -26.29
C ARG A 352 -9.07 -13.48 -27.43
N ARG A 353 -7.90 -12.88 -27.70
CA ARG A 353 -6.95 -13.37 -28.72
C ARG A 353 -6.41 -14.78 -28.41
N ASP A 354 -6.07 -15.05 -27.16
CA ASP A 354 -5.56 -16.36 -26.71
C ASP A 354 -6.64 -17.45 -26.78
N SER A 355 -7.91 -17.09 -26.55
CA SER A 355 -9.07 -17.99 -26.69
C SER A 355 -9.58 -18.12 -28.12
N SER A 356 -9.34 -17.13 -28.99
CA SER A 356 -9.72 -17.14 -30.41
C SER A 356 -8.65 -17.73 -31.33
N ARG A 357 -7.75 -18.58 -30.81
CA ARG A 357 -6.70 -19.27 -31.58
C ARG A 357 -7.28 -20.28 -32.58
N ASP A 358 -7.89 -19.77 -33.64
CA ASP A 358 -8.13 -20.49 -34.88
C ASP A 358 -6.94 -20.22 -35.82
N PRO A 359 -6.08 -21.20 -36.13
CA PRO A 359 -4.77 -20.99 -36.76
C PRO A 359 -4.83 -20.61 -38.25
N THR A 360 -5.97 -20.14 -38.75
CA THR A 360 -6.19 -19.84 -40.18
C THR A 360 -6.62 -18.41 -40.47
N GLN A 361 -6.72 -17.55 -39.46
CA GLN A 361 -6.96 -16.12 -39.63
C GLN A 361 -5.89 -15.32 -38.87
N GLU A 362 -4.67 -15.30 -39.40
CA GLU A 362 -3.80 -14.14 -39.20
C GLU A 362 -4.40 -13.00 -40.02
N GLU A 363 -5.48 -12.38 -39.50
CA GLU A 363 -5.83 -11.05 -39.94
C GLU A 363 -4.60 -10.17 -39.66
N GLU A 364 -4.01 -9.59 -40.71
CA GLU A 364 -3.10 -8.47 -40.60
C GLU A 364 -3.86 -7.33 -39.91
N GLU A 365 -4.03 -7.42 -38.60
CA GLU A 365 -4.60 -6.34 -37.79
C GLU A 365 -3.73 -5.11 -38.10
N GLN A 366 -4.33 -4.12 -38.75
CA GLN A 366 -3.71 -2.81 -38.96
C GLN A 366 -3.35 -2.25 -37.60
N ARG A 367 -2.11 -2.49 -37.16
CA ARG A 367 -1.59 -1.97 -35.90
C ARG A 367 -1.67 -0.45 -35.99
N VAL A 368 -2.57 0.14 -35.20
CA VAL A 368 -2.65 1.60 -35.04
C VAL A 368 -1.26 2.07 -34.60
N PRO A 369 -0.64 3.03 -35.31
CA PRO A 369 0.71 3.46 -35.00
C PRO A 369 0.75 4.05 -33.58
N VAL A 370 1.63 3.52 -32.73
CA VAL A 370 1.80 4.01 -31.36
C VAL A 370 2.44 5.40 -31.40
N PRO A 371 1.79 6.44 -30.86
CA PRO A 371 2.35 7.79 -30.87
C PRO A 371 3.54 7.92 -29.93
N GLU A 372 4.56 8.70 -30.30
CA GLU A 372 5.69 9.05 -29.42
C GLU A 372 5.37 10.28 -28.55
N ASN A 373 4.35 10.16 -27.71
CA ASN A 373 4.04 11.18 -26.71
C ASN A 373 4.76 10.90 -25.37
N GLU A 374 4.70 11.86 -24.44
CA GLU A 374 5.36 11.76 -23.14
C GLU A 374 4.88 10.52 -22.35
N LEU A 375 3.58 10.23 -22.35
CA LEU A 375 3.02 9.07 -21.65
C LEU A 375 3.57 7.75 -22.19
N VAL A 376 3.65 7.57 -23.52
CA VAL A 376 4.21 6.37 -24.15
C VAL A 376 5.69 6.20 -23.79
N ARG A 377 6.46 7.30 -23.86
CA ARG A 377 7.89 7.29 -23.49
C ARG A 377 8.10 6.92 -22.02
N GLU A 378 7.33 7.51 -21.12
CA GLU A 378 7.40 7.20 -19.69
C GLU A 378 6.94 5.75 -19.42
N THR A 379 5.86 5.29 -20.04
CA THR A 379 5.37 3.90 -19.90
C THR A 379 6.46 2.91 -20.32
N ARG A 380 7.14 3.19 -21.44
CA ARG A 380 8.28 2.39 -21.91
C ARG A 380 9.41 2.37 -20.90
N GLN A 381 9.78 3.53 -20.35
CA GLN A 381 10.83 3.63 -19.32
C GLN A 381 10.47 2.85 -18.04
N VAL A 382 9.20 2.90 -17.61
CA VAL A 382 8.73 2.13 -16.44
C VAL A 382 8.88 0.64 -16.69
N PHE A 383 8.49 0.12 -17.85
CA PHE A 383 8.66 -1.30 -18.18
C PHE A 383 10.14 -1.70 -18.34
N ILE A 384 10.99 -0.86 -18.94
CA ILE A 384 12.44 -1.11 -19.03
C ILE A 384 13.04 -1.22 -17.62
N ARG A 385 12.67 -0.33 -16.70
CA ARG A 385 13.10 -0.41 -15.29
C ARG A 385 12.57 -1.65 -14.59
N ALA A 386 11.31 -2.01 -14.81
CA ALA A 386 10.73 -3.25 -14.26
C ALA A 386 11.49 -4.49 -14.75
N ALA A 387 11.79 -4.57 -16.04
CA ALA A 387 12.58 -5.65 -16.63
C ALA A 387 13.97 -5.74 -15.99
N GLY A 388 14.68 -4.62 -15.85
CA GLY A 388 15.98 -4.58 -15.19
C GLY A 388 15.94 -5.07 -13.73
N LEU A 389 14.87 -4.77 -12.98
CA LEU A 389 14.69 -5.28 -11.61
C LEU A 389 14.42 -6.79 -11.58
N PHE A 390 13.62 -7.31 -12.51
CA PHE A 390 13.42 -8.76 -12.62
C PHE A 390 14.68 -9.50 -13.08
N GLU A 391 15.48 -8.91 -13.98
CA GLU A 391 16.79 -9.44 -14.37
C GLU A 391 17.76 -9.46 -13.17
N ASN A 392 17.78 -8.40 -12.36
CA ASN A 392 18.55 -8.36 -11.11
C ASN A 392 18.08 -9.42 -10.12
N ALA A 393 16.77 -9.55 -9.90
CA ALA A 393 16.18 -10.57 -9.04
C ALA A 393 16.55 -11.98 -9.52
N TYR A 394 16.54 -12.21 -10.83
CA TYR A 394 16.96 -13.48 -11.43
C TYR A 394 18.48 -13.72 -11.25
N ALA A 395 19.31 -12.69 -11.40
CA ALA A 395 20.74 -12.79 -11.12
C ALA A 395 21.02 -13.11 -9.65
N SER A 396 20.29 -12.48 -8.71
CA SER A 396 20.34 -12.79 -7.28
C SER A 396 19.89 -14.23 -6.99
N PHE A 397 18.81 -14.69 -7.63
CA PHE A 397 18.35 -16.08 -7.56
C PHE A 397 19.44 -17.06 -8.05
N LEU A 398 20.14 -16.74 -9.14
CA LEU A 398 21.27 -17.53 -9.64
C LEU A 398 22.51 -17.47 -8.74
N ARG A 399 22.62 -16.53 -7.80
CA ARG A 399 23.67 -16.50 -6.77
C ARG A 399 23.29 -17.29 -5.53
N THR A 400 22.00 -17.50 -5.28
CA THR A 400 21.50 -18.36 -4.19
C THR A 400 22.10 -19.77 -4.31
N PRO A 401 22.47 -20.46 -3.21
CA PRO A 401 22.95 -21.83 -3.26
C PRO A 401 21.96 -22.78 -3.94
N GLN A 402 22.45 -23.72 -4.76
CA GLN A 402 21.59 -24.60 -5.59
C GLN A 402 20.54 -25.36 -4.78
N HIS A 403 20.88 -25.84 -3.58
CA HIS A 403 19.97 -26.58 -2.70
C HIS A 403 18.82 -25.72 -2.14
N ALA A 404 18.90 -24.40 -2.25
CA ALA A 404 17.87 -23.46 -1.81
C ALA A 404 17.16 -22.77 -2.98
N ARG A 405 17.48 -23.13 -4.23
CA ARG A 405 16.79 -22.62 -5.40
C ARG A 405 15.50 -23.39 -5.61
N SER A 406 14.40 -22.65 -5.71
CA SER A 406 13.11 -23.21 -6.08
C SER A 406 12.87 -23.04 -7.58
N LYS A 407 12.55 -24.15 -8.28
CA LYS A 407 12.10 -24.09 -9.67
C LYS A 407 10.85 -23.24 -9.84
N ARG A 408 9.96 -23.23 -8.83
CA ARG A 408 8.75 -22.39 -8.82
C ARG A 408 9.10 -20.91 -8.82
N GLU A 409 10.06 -20.52 -7.99
CA GLU A 409 10.52 -19.13 -7.93
C GLU A 409 11.23 -18.71 -9.23
N GLU A 410 12.05 -19.60 -9.79
CA GLU A 410 12.68 -19.39 -11.09
C GLU A 410 11.64 -19.15 -12.19
N ARG A 411 10.62 -20.02 -12.26
CA ARG A 411 9.50 -19.91 -13.21
C ARG A 411 8.74 -18.60 -13.01
N ARG A 412 8.43 -18.21 -11.77
CA ARG A 412 7.73 -16.96 -11.44
C ARG A 412 8.50 -15.74 -11.95
N LEU A 413 9.80 -15.65 -11.69
CA LEU A 413 10.65 -14.56 -12.17
C LEU A 413 10.66 -14.48 -13.71
N LEU A 414 10.83 -15.62 -14.37
CA LEU A 414 10.86 -15.71 -15.84
C LEU A 414 9.51 -15.34 -16.47
N ARG A 415 8.38 -15.79 -15.90
CA ARG A 415 7.02 -15.42 -16.36
C ARG A 415 6.75 -13.92 -16.18
N ARG A 416 7.23 -13.31 -15.08
CA ARG A 416 7.12 -11.86 -14.88
C ARG A 416 7.96 -11.08 -15.89
N LEU A 417 9.17 -11.55 -16.17
CA LEU A 417 10.05 -10.95 -17.17
C LEU A 417 9.47 -11.07 -18.59
N GLU A 418 8.98 -12.26 -18.97
CA GLU A 418 8.24 -12.52 -20.21
C GLU A 418 7.07 -11.54 -20.35
N THR A 419 6.22 -11.46 -19.33
CA THR A 419 5.05 -10.56 -19.35
C THR A 419 5.45 -9.09 -19.49
N THR A 420 6.55 -8.68 -18.84
CA THR A 420 7.06 -7.32 -18.94
C THR A 420 7.50 -7.01 -20.37
N TYR A 421 8.19 -7.94 -21.02
CA TYR A 421 8.61 -7.79 -22.41
C TYR A 421 7.45 -7.83 -23.40
N CYS A 422 6.44 -8.68 -23.19
CA CYS A 422 5.21 -8.67 -24.00
C CYS A 422 4.43 -7.36 -23.84
N ASN A 423 4.40 -6.75 -22.65
CA ASN A 423 3.78 -5.43 -22.45
C ASN A 423 4.59 -4.32 -23.11
N LEU A 424 5.92 -4.41 -23.09
CA LEU A 424 6.80 -3.45 -23.76
C LEU A 424 6.62 -3.47 -25.29
N GLU A 425 6.34 -4.64 -25.88
CA GLU A 425 6.08 -4.79 -27.32
C GLU A 425 4.85 -4.00 -27.80
N GLU A 426 3.83 -3.82 -26.95
CA GLU A 426 2.64 -3.01 -27.29
C GLU A 426 2.97 -1.53 -27.52
N LEU A 427 4.15 -1.08 -27.08
CA LEU A 427 4.64 0.29 -27.21
C LEU A 427 5.68 0.43 -28.32
N ASP A 428 5.91 -0.62 -29.11
CA ASP A 428 6.86 -0.59 -30.20
C ASP A 428 6.40 0.29 -31.36
N ASN A 429 7.35 0.98 -31.97
CA ASN A 429 7.18 1.69 -33.22
C ASN A 429 8.46 1.66 -34.04
N GLU A 430 8.45 2.36 -35.17
CA GLU A 430 9.53 2.32 -36.16
C GLU A 430 10.70 3.26 -35.85
N THR A 431 10.74 3.89 -34.66
CA THR A 431 11.88 4.74 -34.30
C THR A 431 13.15 3.89 -34.10
N PRO A 432 14.34 4.37 -34.52
CA PRO A 432 15.57 3.57 -34.44
C PRO A 432 15.92 3.06 -33.04
N GLU A 433 15.68 3.87 -32.01
CA GLU A 433 15.91 3.51 -30.61
C GLU A 433 15.05 2.31 -30.19
N VAL A 434 13.78 2.31 -30.60
CA VAL A 434 12.83 1.24 -30.29
C VAL A 434 13.14 -0.02 -31.09
N VAL A 435 13.62 0.10 -32.33
CA VAL A 435 14.05 -1.04 -33.14
C VAL A 435 15.24 -1.76 -32.51
N GLN A 436 16.23 -1.03 -31.97
CA GLN A 436 17.35 -1.64 -31.25
C GLN A 436 16.87 -2.37 -29.98
N LEU A 437 16.03 -1.70 -29.16
CA LEU A 437 15.45 -2.31 -27.96
C LEU A 437 14.64 -3.57 -28.28
N ARG A 438 13.90 -3.56 -29.39
CA ARG A 438 13.15 -4.72 -29.88
C ARG A 438 14.08 -5.88 -30.23
N ALA A 439 15.19 -5.63 -30.93
CA ALA A 439 16.14 -6.68 -31.29
C ALA A 439 16.73 -7.37 -30.05
N GLU A 440 17.18 -6.59 -29.07
CA GLU A 440 17.71 -7.15 -27.82
C GLU A 440 16.63 -7.85 -26.99
N ARG A 441 15.38 -7.37 -27.04
CA ARG A 441 14.24 -8.01 -26.38
C ARG A 441 13.90 -9.36 -26.99
N VAL A 442 13.95 -9.49 -28.31
CA VAL A 442 13.69 -10.76 -29.00
C VAL A 442 14.71 -11.81 -28.59
N GLU A 443 16.00 -11.46 -28.53
CA GLU A 443 17.04 -12.37 -28.03
C GLU A 443 16.76 -12.82 -26.59
N ARG A 444 16.42 -11.89 -25.70
CA ARG A 444 16.06 -12.19 -24.31
C ARG A 444 14.80 -13.07 -24.22
N ALA A 445 13.77 -12.80 -25.02
CA ALA A 445 12.53 -13.56 -25.03
C ALA A 445 12.73 -15.00 -25.49
N LEU A 446 13.57 -15.23 -26.50
CA LEU A 446 13.95 -16.58 -26.93
C LEU A 446 14.63 -17.34 -25.79
N TRP A 447 15.59 -16.71 -25.11
CA TRP A 447 16.26 -17.32 -23.96
C TRP A 447 15.29 -17.63 -22.80
N ILE A 448 14.36 -16.71 -22.48
CA ILE A 448 13.34 -16.94 -21.45
C ILE A 448 12.47 -18.15 -21.81
N ASN A 449 12.00 -18.22 -23.06
CA ASN A 449 11.13 -19.30 -23.52
C ASN A 449 11.85 -20.66 -23.48
N ASP A 450 13.09 -20.72 -23.98
CA ASP A 450 13.93 -21.93 -23.88
C ASP A 450 14.11 -22.39 -22.43
N ARG A 451 14.30 -21.43 -21.50
CA ARG A 451 14.46 -21.74 -20.08
C ARG A 451 13.14 -22.19 -19.43
N LEU A 452 12.02 -21.57 -19.78
CA LEU A 452 10.70 -21.97 -19.30
C LEU A 452 10.33 -23.38 -19.79
N LEU A 453 10.58 -23.68 -21.06
CA LEU A 453 10.41 -25.03 -21.63
C LEU A 453 11.29 -26.06 -20.92
N ALA A 454 12.55 -25.72 -20.62
CA ALA A 454 13.45 -26.58 -19.87
C ALA A 454 13.02 -26.81 -18.41
N LEU A 455 12.25 -25.88 -17.81
CA LEU A 455 11.65 -26.05 -16.48
C LEU A 455 10.42 -26.97 -16.51
N GLY A 456 9.85 -27.24 -17.70
CA GLY A 456 8.68 -28.09 -17.94
C GLY A 456 7.36 -27.47 -17.47
N ASP A 457 6.25 -27.93 -18.03
CA ASP A 457 4.87 -27.56 -17.66
C ASP A 457 4.21 -28.59 -16.69
N ASN A 458 4.99 -29.41 -15.98
CA ASN A 458 4.43 -30.43 -15.09
C ASN A 458 3.70 -29.78 -13.90
N ASP A 459 2.40 -29.56 -14.07
CA ASP A 459 1.38 -29.85 -13.08
C ASP A 459 1.35 -31.38 -12.91
N ASP A 460 1.78 -31.85 -11.75
CA ASP A 460 1.12 -32.89 -10.95
C ASP A 460 2.01 -33.22 -9.72
N ASP A 461 1.36 -33.19 -8.55
CA ASP A 461 1.76 -33.70 -7.23
C ASP A 461 2.77 -32.89 -6.40
N GLU A 462 2.28 -31.83 -5.74
CA GLU A 462 2.29 -31.75 -4.27
C GLU A 462 1.07 -30.91 -3.84
N ALA A 463 -0.05 -31.61 -3.71
CA ALA A 463 -1.13 -31.18 -2.83
C ALA A 463 -0.65 -31.42 -1.38
N ASP A 464 0.05 -30.44 -0.82
CA ASP A 464 0.12 -30.29 0.63
C ASP A 464 -0.72 -29.07 1.01
N ASP A 465 -1.83 -29.42 1.64
CA ASP A 465 -2.75 -28.59 2.39
C ASP A 465 -1.99 -28.06 3.61
N GLU A 466 -1.41 -26.86 3.51
CA GLU A 466 -1.09 -26.04 4.68
C GLU A 466 -1.77 -24.68 4.53
N SER A 467 -3.05 -24.68 4.91
CA SER A 467 -3.61 -23.55 5.63
C SER A 467 -2.83 -23.34 6.93
N ASP A 468 -2.48 -22.07 7.17
CA ASP A 468 -2.08 -21.43 8.42
C ASP A 468 -0.58 -21.35 8.79
N ALA A 469 -0.15 -20.07 8.76
CA ALA A 469 0.71 -19.40 9.73
C ALA A 469 2.23 -19.61 9.64
N GLU A 470 2.90 -18.72 8.89
CA GLU A 470 3.82 -17.73 9.47
C GLU A 470 3.77 -16.42 8.67
N GLY A 471 3.70 -15.30 9.40
CA GLY A 471 3.27 -14.00 8.90
C GLY A 471 4.27 -13.19 8.08
N ASP A 472 3.68 -12.22 7.38
CA ASP A 472 4.28 -10.97 6.89
C ASP A 472 5.17 -11.03 5.62
N ALA A 473 4.51 -11.23 4.48
CA ALA A 473 4.68 -10.40 3.29
C ALA A 473 3.43 -10.61 2.41
N GLY A 474 2.59 -9.57 2.26
CA GLY A 474 1.34 -9.63 1.51
C GLY A 474 1.53 -9.89 0.01
N ASP A 475 1.78 -11.15 -0.34
CA ASP A 475 1.94 -11.69 -1.68
C ASP A 475 0.68 -12.49 -2.12
N GLU A 476 -0.50 -11.95 -1.81
CA GLU A 476 -1.79 -12.42 -2.35
C GLU A 476 -2.28 -11.62 -3.57
N ASP A 477 -1.44 -10.76 -4.17
CA ASP A 477 -1.76 -10.13 -5.46
C ASP A 477 -1.04 -10.85 -6.62
N SER A 478 -1.60 -11.98 -7.07
CA SER A 478 -1.85 -12.30 -8.50
C SER A 478 -1.94 -13.79 -8.89
N ASP A 479 -2.12 -14.74 -7.97
CA ASP A 479 -2.49 -16.12 -8.36
C ASP A 479 -4.01 -16.40 -8.16
N GLU A 480 -4.78 -15.47 -7.56
CA GLU A 480 -6.26 -15.57 -7.47
C GLU A 480 -7.02 -15.16 -8.75
N GLU A 481 -6.39 -14.50 -9.72
CA GLU A 481 -7.05 -14.15 -10.99
C GLU A 481 -7.28 -15.34 -11.94
N LEU A 482 -6.74 -16.52 -11.61
CA LEU A 482 -7.04 -17.80 -12.28
C LEU A 482 -8.01 -18.70 -11.46
N GLY A 483 -8.31 -18.33 -10.20
CA GLY A 483 -9.15 -19.13 -9.29
C GLY A 483 -10.66 -18.90 -9.40
N LEU A 484 -11.08 -17.71 -9.85
CA LEU A 484 -12.51 -17.38 -10.01
C LEU A 484 -13.20 -18.12 -11.18
N SER A 485 -12.43 -18.78 -12.05
CA SER A 485 -12.96 -19.61 -13.14
C SER A 485 -13.37 -21.04 -12.73
N ARG A 486 -13.14 -21.48 -11.49
CA ARG A 486 -13.58 -22.83 -11.04
C ARG A 486 -14.84 -22.84 -10.17
N ARG A 487 -15.31 -21.71 -9.61
CA ARG A 487 -16.46 -21.70 -8.68
C ARG A 487 -17.80 -21.23 -9.25
N LEU A 488 -17.88 -20.82 -10.52
CA LEU A 488 -19.16 -20.51 -11.20
C LEU A 488 -19.58 -21.55 -12.26
N GLY A 489 -18.87 -22.68 -12.36
CA GLY A 489 -19.22 -23.81 -13.23
C GLY A 489 -19.97 -24.97 -12.56
N ARG A 490 -20.41 -24.83 -11.30
CA ARG A 490 -21.24 -25.83 -10.61
C ARG A 490 -22.44 -25.17 -9.94
N SER A 491 -23.48 -24.92 -10.75
CA SER A 491 -24.85 -24.88 -10.26
C SER A 491 -25.71 -25.72 -11.20
N THR A 492 -26.02 -26.93 -10.71
CA THR A 492 -27.14 -27.83 -11.05
C THR A 492 -27.54 -28.01 -12.52
N ILE A 493 -27.33 -29.23 -13.03
CA ILE A 493 -28.44 -30.17 -13.25
C ILE A 493 -28.24 -31.34 -12.29
#